data_AF-A0AAN4WQE3-F1
#
_entry.id   AF-A0AAN4WQE3-F1
#
_cell.length_a   1.000
_cell.length_b   1.000
_cell.length_c   1.000
_cell.angle_alpha   90.00
_cell.angle_beta   90.00
_cell.angle_gamma   90.00
#
_symmetry.space_group_name_H-M   'P 1'
#
loop_
_entity.id
_entity.type
_entity.pdbx_description
1 polymer ?
#
loop_
_entity_poly.entity_id
_entity_poly.type
_entity_poly.pdbx_seq_one_letter_code
_entity_poly.pdbx_strand_id
1 'polypeptide(L)'
;MENKLDILTQKLYNEGVDKARQEAENIINQAKQEAEKIIADAKAKAAQMNADAETEVSNLKKKAESEMTLSARQAITALKQAITNLVAGNVAGDVAKIGFEEKAFIQELLMTIVKKWDVAGGNLNMEILLSEDEKAKFESFVAAKYKDLLDKGLDVKVGNLEEGFVIQPKDGGFQIAFSEKLFEAFFNQYMKGFTKKLLFKD
;
A
#
# COMPACT_ATOMS: atom_id res chain seq x y z
N MET A 1 0.00 92.54 45.58
CA MET A 1 -0.58 91.93 44.37
C MET A 1 0.29 90.80 43.81
N GLU A 2 1.58 90.69 44.17
CA GLU A 2 2.49 89.58 43.79
C GLU A 2 1.98 88.17 44.12
N ASN A 3 1.33 87.97 45.27
CA ASN A 3 0.94 86.65 45.77
C ASN A 3 -0.12 85.90 44.91
N LYS A 4 -0.97 86.61 44.15
CA LYS A 4 -1.98 85.95 43.30
C LYS A 4 -1.39 85.36 42.02
N LEU A 5 -0.32 85.96 41.50
CA LEU A 5 0.33 85.48 40.29
C LEU A 5 1.07 84.17 40.60
N ASP A 6 1.84 84.13 41.68
CA ASP A 6 2.59 82.94 42.11
C ASP A 6 1.67 81.74 42.36
N ILE A 7 0.52 81.95 43.02
CA ILE A 7 -0.48 80.88 43.25
C ILE A 7 -1.04 80.35 41.92
N LEU A 8 -1.31 81.23 40.94
CA LEU A 8 -1.79 80.81 39.63
C LEU A 8 -0.71 80.07 38.83
N THR A 9 0.55 80.50 38.92
CA THR A 9 1.68 79.83 38.27
C THR A 9 1.93 78.45 38.88
N GLN A 10 1.84 78.32 40.21
CA GLN A 10 2.01 77.05 40.91
C GLN A 10 0.86 76.09 40.62
N LYS A 11 -0.37 76.60 40.52
CA LYS A 11 -1.54 75.82 40.13
C LYS A 11 -1.43 75.33 38.68
N LEU A 12 -1.03 76.21 37.75
CA LEU A 12 -0.80 75.85 36.35
C LEU A 12 0.32 74.81 36.21
N TYR A 13 1.40 74.95 36.98
CA TYR A 13 2.49 73.98 37.01
C TYR A 13 2.00 72.61 37.50
N ASN A 14 1.26 72.55 38.61
CA ASN A 14 0.72 71.31 39.15
C ASN A 14 -0.28 70.66 38.18
N GLU A 15 -1.19 71.43 37.58
CA GLU A 15 -2.13 70.93 36.56
C GLU A 15 -1.39 70.40 35.32
N GLY A 16 -0.29 71.05 34.92
CA GLY A 16 0.58 70.58 33.84
C GLY A 16 1.29 69.27 34.16
N VAL A 17 1.84 69.15 35.39
CA VAL A 17 2.51 67.94 35.87
C VAL A 17 1.52 66.77 36.02
N ASP A 18 0.32 67.03 36.52
CA ASP A 18 -0.71 65.99 36.68
C ASP A 18 -1.22 65.48 35.33
N LYS A 19 -1.45 66.38 34.36
CA LYS A 19 -1.78 65.98 32.98
C LYS A 19 -0.66 65.17 32.34
N ALA A 20 0.60 65.60 32.50
CA ALA A 20 1.75 64.87 31.97
C ALA A 20 1.89 63.47 32.60
N ARG A 21 1.60 63.33 33.90
CA ARG A 21 1.57 62.01 34.58
C ARG A 21 0.47 61.11 34.05
N GLN A 22 -0.74 61.63 33.87
CA GLN A 22 -1.85 60.86 33.27
C GLN A 22 -1.52 60.40 31.85
N GLU A 23 -0.92 61.28 31.04
CA GLU A 23 -0.53 60.94 29.67
C GLU A 23 0.61 59.90 29.64
N ALA A 24 1.59 60.01 30.54
CA ALA A 24 2.63 59.00 30.72
C ALA A 24 2.06 57.63 31.15
N GLU A 25 1.11 57.60 32.10
CA GLU A 25 0.42 56.37 32.51
C GLU A 25 -0.37 55.76 31.35
N ASN A 26 -1.06 56.57 30.55
CA ASN A 26 -1.78 56.11 29.36
C ASN A 26 -0.83 55.48 28.33
N ILE A 27 0.31 56.12 28.05
CA ILE A 27 1.33 55.58 27.13
C ILE A 27 1.87 54.23 27.65
N ILE A 28 2.19 54.14 28.95
CA ILE A 28 2.69 52.90 29.55
C ILE A 28 1.63 51.79 29.47
N ASN A 29 0.36 52.11 29.73
CA ASN A 29 -0.73 51.14 29.65
C ASN A 29 -0.96 50.67 28.21
N GLN A 30 -0.93 51.56 27.22
CA GLN A 30 -1.01 51.20 25.80
C GLN A 30 0.16 50.31 25.39
N ALA A 31 1.40 50.65 25.78
CA ALA A 31 2.58 49.86 25.48
C ALA A 31 2.50 48.44 26.10
N LYS A 32 1.97 48.32 27.32
CA LYS A 32 1.74 47.01 27.97
C LYS A 32 0.69 46.20 27.22
N GLN A 33 -0.44 46.80 26.84
CA GLN A 33 -1.49 46.13 26.06
C GLN A 33 -0.97 45.65 24.70
N GLU A 34 -0.17 46.47 24.02
CA GLU A 34 0.41 46.09 22.73
C GLU A 34 1.46 44.99 22.88
N ALA A 35 2.29 45.02 23.92
CA ALA A 35 3.21 43.94 24.24
C ALA A 35 2.48 42.62 24.55
N GLU A 36 1.41 42.67 25.34
CA GLU A 36 0.56 41.50 25.61
C GLU A 36 -0.06 40.94 24.34
N LYS A 37 -0.55 41.82 23.44
CA LYS A 37 -1.10 41.41 22.15
C LYS A 37 -0.04 40.75 21.26
N ILE A 38 1.16 41.32 21.16
CA ILE A 38 2.26 40.72 20.39
C ILE A 38 2.61 39.32 20.92
N ILE A 39 2.67 39.16 22.24
CA ILE A 39 2.96 37.86 22.86
C ILE A 39 1.82 36.86 22.59
N ALA A 40 0.56 37.30 22.68
CA ALA A 40 -0.59 36.46 22.39
C ALA A 40 -0.61 36.00 20.92
N ASP A 41 -0.38 36.91 19.98
CA ASP A 41 -0.32 36.62 18.54
C ASP A 41 0.85 35.67 18.22
N ALA A 42 2.02 35.87 18.83
CA ALA A 42 3.17 34.99 18.66
C ALA A 42 2.88 33.57 19.19
N LYS A 43 2.23 33.44 20.36
CA LYS A 43 1.81 32.15 20.92
C LYS A 43 0.77 31.46 20.03
N ALA A 44 -0.21 32.20 19.53
CA ALA A 44 -1.23 31.67 18.62
C ALA A 44 -0.59 31.14 17.33
N LYS A 45 0.34 31.90 16.74
CA LYS A 45 1.06 31.48 15.54
C LYS A 45 1.93 30.24 15.79
N ALA A 46 2.62 30.17 16.92
CA ALA A 46 3.40 28.99 17.29
C ALA A 46 2.52 27.75 17.48
N ALA A 47 1.37 27.90 18.14
CA ALA A 47 0.40 26.81 18.30
C ALA A 47 -0.14 26.33 16.94
N GLN A 48 -0.44 27.26 16.03
CA GLN A 48 -0.88 26.90 14.68
C GLN A 48 0.21 26.14 13.91
N MET A 49 1.45 26.63 13.94
CA MET A 49 2.58 25.95 13.28
C MET A 49 2.77 24.52 13.80
N ASN A 50 2.63 24.30 15.11
CA ASN A 50 2.72 22.97 15.69
C ASN A 50 1.56 22.07 15.23
N ALA A 51 0.32 22.57 15.23
CA ALA A 51 -0.84 21.83 14.76
C ALA A 51 -0.74 21.46 13.26
N ASP A 52 -0.25 22.38 12.43
CA ASP A 52 0.00 22.15 11.01
C ASP A 52 1.09 21.08 10.81
N ALA A 53 2.19 21.16 11.55
CA ALA A 53 3.27 20.18 11.50
C ALA A 53 2.80 18.78 11.94
N GLU A 54 2.03 18.68 13.03
CA GLU A 54 1.44 17.42 13.48
C GLU A 54 0.50 16.82 12.42
N THR A 55 -0.30 17.67 11.77
CA THR A 55 -1.20 17.26 10.69
C THR A 55 -0.41 16.77 9.47
N GLU A 56 0.64 17.48 9.07
CA GLU A 56 1.51 17.08 7.95
C GLU A 56 2.19 15.74 8.23
N VAL A 57 2.77 15.56 9.43
CA VAL A 57 3.39 14.29 9.84
C VAL A 57 2.38 13.14 9.84
N SER A 58 1.18 13.37 10.37
CA SER A 58 0.10 12.37 10.36
C SER A 58 -0.29 11.96 8.94
N ASN A 59 -0.41 12.93 8.03
CA ASN A 59 -0.73 12.68 6.63
C ASN A 59 0.40 11.94 5.90
N LEU A 60 1.66 12.31 6.14
CA LEU A 60 2.83 11.60 5.61
C LEU A 60 2.86 10.15 6.07
N LYS A 61 2.59 9.88 7.36
CA LYS A 61 2.52 8.52 7.90
C LYS A 61 1.43 7.71 7.19
N LYS A 62 0.21 8.25 7.08
CA LYS A 62 -0.90 7.57 6.39
C LYS A 62 -0.60 7.27 4.92
N LYS A 63 0.02 8.23 4.22
CA LYS A 63 0.46 8.05 2.83
C LYS A 63 1.49 6.93 2.73
N ALA A 64 2.48 6.93 3.62
CA ALA A 64 3.52 5.91 3.63
C ALA A 64 2.97 4.50 3.90
N GLU A 65 2.07 4.36 4.88
CA GLU A 65 1.38 3.10 5.17
C GLU A 65 0.56 2.59 3.98
N SER A 66 -0.14 3.50 3.29
CA SER A 66 -0.95 3.18 2.11
C SER A 66 -0.09 2.70 0.93
N GLU A 67 1.01 3.40 0.65
CA GLU A 67 1.93 3.04 -0.43
C GLU A 67 2.68 1.74 -0.14
N MET A 68 3.10 1.51 1.11
CA MET A 68 3.69 0.25 1.53
C MET A 68 2.71 -0.92 1.38
N THR A 69 1.46 -0.72 1.81
CA THR A 69 0.40 -1.73 1.66
C THR A 69 0.14 -2.05 0.19
N LEU A 70 0.11 -1.05 -0.68
CA LEU A 70 -0.04 -1.24 -2.12
C LEU A 70 1.13 -2.05 -2.70
N SER A 71 2.35 -1.72 -2.33
CA SER A 71 3.57 -2.41 -2.79
C SER A 71 3.57 -3.87 -2.36
N ALA A 72 3.16 -4.15 -1.12
CA ALA A 72 3.01 -5.52 -0.61
C ALA A 72 1.93 -6.30 -1.39
N ARG A 73 0.79 -5.68 -1.71
CA ARG A 73 -0.27 -6.31 -2.53
C ARG A 73 0.21 -6.62 -3.95
N GLN A 74 1.01 -5.75 -4.54
CA GLN A 74 1.60 -5.97 -5.86
C GLN A 74 2.57 -7.16 -5.83
N ALA A 75 3.43 -7.24 -4.83
CA ALA A 75 4.32 -8.39 -4.63
C ALA A 75 3.51 -9.70 -4.49
N ILE A 76 2.50 -9.74 -3.61
CA ILE A 76 1.66 -10.93 -3.44
C ILE A 76 0.97 -11.33 -4.74
N THR A 77 0.46 -10.35 -5.50
CA THR A 77 -0.18 -10.61 -6.80
C THR A 77 0.80 -11.22 -7.80
N ALA A 78 2.01 -10.70 -7.89
CA ALA A 78 3.04 -11.22 -8.78
C ALA A 78 3.45 -12.65 -8.42
N LEU A 79 3.60 -12.96 -7.12
CA LEU A 79 3.87 -14.33 -6.66
C LEU A 79 2.71 -15.26 -7.03
N LYS A 80 1.45 -14.87 -6.78
CA LYS A 80 0.27 -15.66 -7.17
C LYS A 80 0.25 -15.95 -8.68
N GLN A 81 0.54 -14.95 -9.51
CA GLN A 81 0.62 -15.12 -10.96
C GLN A 81 1.74 -16.09 -11.36
N ALA A 82 2.92 -15.97 -10.77
CA ALA A 82 4.03 -16.89 -11.02
C ALA A 82 3.66 -18.34 -10.66
N ILE A 83 3.01 -18.53 -9.50
CA ILE A 83 2.49 -19.84 -9.09
C ILE A 83 1.47 -20.36 -10.10
N THR A 84 0.43 -19.59 -10.40
CA THR A 84 -0.62 -20.02 -11.35
C THR A 84 -0.05 -20.39 -12.71
N ASN A 85 0.86 -19.57 -13.26
CA ASN A 85 1.48 -19.81 -14.55
C ASN A 85 2.37 -21.06 -14.54
N LEU A 86 3.15 -21.25 -13.50
CA LEU A 86 4.03 -22.42 -13.38
C LEU A 86 3.22 -23.71 -13.23
N VAL A 87 2.22 -23.69 -12.36
CA VAL A 87 1.39 -24.87 -12.11
C VAL A 87 0.55 -25.19 -13.35
N ALA A 88 -0.05 -24.20 -14.01
CA ALA A 88 -0.77 -24.40 -15.27
C ALA A 88 0.16 -24.89 -16.40
N GLY A 89 1.36 -24.33 -16.52
CA GLY A 89 2.35 -24.72 -17.52
C GLY A 89 2.89 -26.12 -17.32
N ASN A 90 3.21 -26.49 -16.08
CA ASN A 90 3.68 -27.84 -15.75
C ASN A 90 2.56 -28.87 -15.93
N VAL A 91 1.32 -28.57 -15.52
CA VAL A 91 0.19 -29.47 -15.77
C VAL A 91 -0.10 -29.59 -17.26
N ALA A 92 -0.01 -28.53 -18.05
CA ALA A 92 -0.13 -28.64 -19.51
C ALA A 92 0.97 -29.53 -20.12
N GLY A 93 2.22 -29.37 -19.66
CA GLY A 93 3.35 -30.20 -20.07
C GLY A 93 3.21 -31.67 -19.63
N ASP A 94 2.75 -31.91 -18.41
CA ASP A 94 2.54 -33.24 -17.86
C ASP A 94 1.30 -33.89 -18.46
N VAL A 95 0.20 -33.19 -18.70
CA VAL A 95 -0.97 -33.71 -19.46
C VAL A 95 -0.54 -34.09 -20.88
N ALA A 96 0.31 -33.31 -21.53
CA ALA A 96 0.87 -33.67 -22.83
C ALA A 96 1.74 -34.93 -22.78
N LYS A 97 2.56 -35.11 -21.72
CA LYS A 97 3.36 -36.33 -21.49
C LYS A 97 2.50 -37.53 -21.08
N ILE A 98 1.51 -37.34 -20.22
CA ILE A 98 0.59 -38.36 -19.71
C ILE A 98 -0.37 -38.81 -20.81
N GLY A 99 -0.68 -37.98 -21.81
CA GLY A 99 -1.31 -38.44 -23.05
C GLY A 99 -0.58 -39.61 -23.71
N PHE A 100 0.73 -39.78 -23.46
CA PHE A 100 1.50 -40.95 -23.86
C PHE A 100 1.46 -42.11 -22.85
N GLU A 101 1.27 -41.86 -21.55
CA GLU A 101 1.32 -42.87 -20.48
C GLU A 101 -0.07 -43.42 -20.09
N GLU A 102 -1.07 -42.55 -19.86
CA GLU A 102 -2.47 -42.91 -19.62
C GLU A 102 -3.28 -42.87 -20.92
N LYS A 103 -2.75 -43.60 -21.91
CA LYS A 103 -3.19 -43.62 -23.29
C LYS A 103 -4.70 -43.84 -23.44
N ALA A 104 -5.29 -44.71 -22.62
CA ALA A 104 -6.70 -45.10 -22.73
C ALA A 104 -7.68 -43.95 -22.42
N PHE A 105 -7.50 -43.23 -21.30
CA PHE A 105 -8.40 -42.15 -20.91
C PHE A 105 -8.33 -40.95 -21.88
N ILE A 106 -7.11 -40.55 -22.26
CA ILE A 106 -6.90 -39.44 -23.20
C ILE A 106 -7.36 -39.82 -24.61
N GLN A 107 -7.14 -41.06 -25.07
CA GLN A 107 -7.69 -41.52 -26.35
C GLN A 107 -9.21 -41.55 -26.35
N GLU A 108 -9.84 -42.02 -25.27
CA GLU A 108 -11.30 -42.04 -25.14
C GLU A 108 -11.90 -40.63 -25.12
N LEU A 109 -11.27 -39.69 -24.41
CA LEU A 109 -11.65 -38.28 -24.40
C LEU A 109 -11.50 -37.64 -25.79
N LEU A 110 -10.35 -37.84 -26.46
CA LEU A 110 -10.11 -37.31 -27.82
C LEU A 110 -11.08 -37.93 -28.83
N MET A 111 -11.36 -39.23 -28.75
CA MET A 111 -12.37 -39.88 -29.59
C MET A 111 -13.78 -39.31 -29.32
N THR A 112 -14.11 -39.00 -28.08
CA THR A 112 -15.40 -38.39 -27.71
C THR A 112 -15.52 -36.98 -28.28
N ILE A 113 -14.47 -36.18 -28.18
CA ILE A 113 -14.39 -34.84 -28.78
C ILE A 113 -14.52 -34.94 -30.30
N VAL A 114 -13.76 -35.82 -30.97
CA VAL A 114 -13.81 -36.00 -32.43
C VAL A 114 -15.18 -36.48 -32.90
N LYS A 115 -15.85 -37.38 -32.16
CA LYS A 115 -17.20 -37.84 -32.49
C LYS A 115 -18.27 -36.76 -32.37
N LYS A 116 -18.11 -35.85 -31.41
CA LYS A 116 -19.08 -34.79 -31.11
C LYS A 116 -18.76 -33.47 -31.83
N TRP A 117 -17.56 -33.34 -32.39
CA TRP A 117 -17.11 -32.14 -33.08
C TRP A 117 -17.83 -31.97 -34.41
N ASP A 118 -18.63 -30.91 -34.52
CA ASP A 118 -19.18 -30.46 -35.80
C ASP A 118 -18.13 -29.70 -36.61
N VAL A 119 -17.44 -30.44 -37.48
CA VAL A 119 -16.40 -29.94 -38.39
C VAL A 119 -16.95 -28.89 -39.37
N ALA A 120 -18.24 -28.93 -39.69
CA ALA A 120 -18.87 -27.98 -40.60
C ALA A 120 -19.11 -26.60 -39.96
N GLY A 121 -19.32 -26.56 -38.64
CA GLY A 121 -19.51 -25.33 -37.86
C GLY A 121 -18.21 -24.65 -37.41
N GLY A 122 -17.06 -25.31 -37.56
CA GLY A 122 -15.73 -24.75 -37.30
C GLY A 122 -15.41 -24.38 -35.84
N ASN A 123 -16.33 -24.61 -34.89
CA ASN A 123 -16.18 -24.16 -33.51
C ASN A 123 -15.95 -25.35 -32.58
N LEU A 124 -14.76 -25.42 -31.97
CA LEU A 124 -14.39 -26.45 -31.00
C LEU A 124 -14.55 -25.88 -29.59
N ASN A 125 -15.79 -25.87 -29.09
CA ASN A 125 -16.09 -25.45 -27.74
C ASN A 125 -16.28 -26.67 -26.82
N MET A 126 -15.28 -26.96 -25.99
CA MET A 126 -15.30 -28.11 -25.08
C MET A 126 -16.42 -28.03 -24.02
N GLU A 127 -16.90 -26.84 -23.66
CA GLU A 127 -18.03 -26.69 -22.71
C GLU A 127 -19.35 -27.24 -23.27
N ILE A 128 -19.49 -27.25 -24.59
CA ILE A 128 -20.68 -27.71 -25.31
C ILE A 128 -20.54 -29.19 -25.71
N LEU A 129 -19.31 -29.65 -25.95
CA LEU A 129 -19.02 -30.99 -26.45
C LEU A 129 -19.05 -32.08 -25.36
N LEU A 130 -18.70 -31.75 -24.12
CA LEU A 130 -18.66 -32.71 -23.02
C LEU A 130 -19.96 -32.68 -22.20
N SER A 131 -20.46 -33.84 -21.81
CA SER A 131 -21.54 -33.93 -20.82
C SER A 131 -21.04 -33.52 -19.43
N GLU A 132 -21.94 -33.20 -18.51
CA GLU A 132 -21.57 -32.85 -17.12
C GLU A 132 -20.75 -33.97 -16.44
N ASP A 133 -21.08 -35.24 -16.68
CA ASP A 133 -20.30 -36.37 -16.15
C ASP A 133 -18.90 -36.46 -16.77
N GLU A 134 -18.75 -36.17 -18.06
CA GLU A 134 -17.46 -36.16 -18.76
C GLU A 134 -16.58 -35.00 -18.27
N LYS A 135 -17.18 -33.82 -18.05
CA LYS A 135 -16.51 -32.66 -17.44
C LYS A 135 -16.01 -32.99 -16.05
N ALA A 136 -16.87 -33.53 -15.17
CA ALA A 136 -16.50 -33.87 -13.80
C ALA A 136 -15.36 -34.90 -13.73
N LYS A 137 -15.36 -35.90 -14.64
CA LYS A 137 -14.25 -36.87 -14.76
C LYS A 137 -12.95 -36.20 -15.21
N PHE A 138 -13.02 -35.31 -16.21
CA PHE A 138 -11.86 -34.57 -16.69
C PHE A 138 -11.30 -33.63 -15.60
N GLU A 139 -12.15 -32.87 -14.93
CA GLU A 139 -11.77 -32.01 -13.80
C GLU A 139 -11.12 -32.80 -12.67
N SER A 140 -11.69 -33.95 -12.30
CA SER A 140 -11.13 -34.83 -11.27
C SER A 140 -9.76 -35.37 -11.66
N PHE A 141 -9.59 -35.78 -12.92
CA PHE A 141 -8.30 -36.23 -13.45
C PHE A 141 -7.26 -35.12 -13.38
N VAL A 142 -7.61 -33.92 -13.88
CA VAL A 142 -6.73 -32.75 -13.87
C VAL A 142 -6.37 -32.35 -12.43
N ALA A 143 -7.34 -32.29 -11.52
CA ALA A 143 -7.14 -31.98 -10.11
C ALA A 143 -6.20 -32.98 -9.41
N ALA A 144 -6.29 -34.27 -9.73
CA ALA A 144 -5.38 -35.28 -9.21
C ALA A 144 -3.93 -35.04 -9.65
N LYS A 145 -3.71 -34.60 -10.90
CA LYS A 145 -2.36 -34.25 -11.39
C LYS A 145 -1.81 -32.98 -10.75
N TYR A 146 -2.66 -31.95 -10.57
CA TYR A 146 -2.30 -30.77 -9.79
C TYR A 146 -1.85 -31.16 -8.37
N LYS A 147 -2.61 -32.04 -7.71
CA LYS A 147 -2.30 -32.51 -6.36
C LYS A 147 -0.96 -33.26 -6.31
N ASP A 148 -0.73 -34.22 -7.20
CA ASP A 148 0.53 -34.99 -7.26
C ASP A 148 1.74 -34.07 -7.51
N LEU A 149 1.60 -33.06 -8.37
CA LEU A 149 2.65 -32.09 -8.65
C LEU A 149 2.97 -31.24 -7.42
N LEU A 150 1.96 -30.75 -6.71
CA LEU A 150 2.16 -29.95 -5.50
C LEU A 150 2.69 -30.80 -4.34
N ASP A 151 2.30 -32.07 -4.25
CA ASP A 151 2.76 -33.01 -3.21
C ASP A 151 4.27 -33.32 -3.34
N LYS A 152 4.83 -33.24 -4.55
CA LYS A 152 6.28 -33.38 -4.81
C LYS A 152 7.09 -32.13 -4.44
N GLY A 153 6.42 -31.01 -4.19
CA GLY A 153 7.02 -29.72 -3.98
C GLY A 153 7.38 -29.01 -5.29
N LEU A 154 7.20 -27.69 -5.32
CA LEU A 154 7.37 -26.88 -6.52
C LEU A 154 8.24 -25.65 -6.25
N ASP A 155 9.32 -25.51 -7.02
CA ASP A 155 10.17 -24.31 -7.03
C ASP A 155 9.56 -23.25 -7.98
N VAL A 156 9.21 -22.11 -7.42
CA VAL A 156 8.54 -20.99 -8.08
C VAL A 156 9.50 -19.82 -8.16
N LYS A 157 10.04 -19.60 -9.36
CA LYS A 157 10.85 -18.42 -9.65
C LYS A 157 9.98 -17.23 -10.04
N VAL A 158 10.24 -16.08 -9.42
CA VAL A 158 9.55 -14.82 -9.73
C VAL A 158 10.55 -13.83 -10.33
N GLY A 159 10.32 -13.45 -11.59
CA GLY A 159 11.23 -12.56 -12.31
C GLY A 159 12.64 -13.14 -12.43
N ASN A 160 13.66 -12.31 -12.14
CA ASN A 160 15.07 -12.66 -12.29
C ASN A 160 15.74 -13.03 -10.94
N LEU A 161 14.98 -13.54 -9.98
CA LEU A 161 15.53 -13.95 -8.69
C LEU A 161 16.38 -15.23 -8.84
N GLU A 162 17.51 -15.28 -8.12
CA GLU A 162 18.41 -16.44 -8.10
C GLU A 162 17.74 -17.65 -7.43
N GLU A 163 17.12 -17.41 -6.28
CA GLU A 163 16.38 -18.37 -5.46
C GLU A 163 14.86 -18.32 -5.80
N GLY A 164 14.17 -19.45 -5.61
CA GLY A 164 12.73 -19.59 -5.84
C GLY A 164 11.95 -19.84 -4.54
N PHE A 165 10.67 -19.49 -4.56
CA PHE A 165 9.73 -19.86 -3.50
C PHE A 165 9.37 -21.33 -3.62
N VAL A 166 9.34 -22.09 -2.53
CA VAL A 166 9.04 -23.51 -2.55
C VAL A 166 7.63 -23.75 -2.02
N ILE A 167 6.71 -24.20 -2.88
CA ILE A 167 5.43 -24.74 -2.42
C ILE A 167 5.67 -26.18 -1.98
N GLN A 168 5.24 -26.53 -0.77
CA GLN A 168 5.40 -27.87 -0.23
C GLN A 168 4.21 -28.26 0.67
N PRO A 169 3.92 -29.57 0.82
CA PRO A 169 2.88 -30.04 1.71
C PRO A 169 3.12 -29.63 3.16
N LYS A 170 2.04 -29.27 3.87
CA LYS A 170 2.05 -29.06 5.31
C LYS A 170 0.64 -29.23 5.89
N ASP A 171 0.49 -30.04 6.94
CA ASP A 171 -0.75 -30.17 7.72
C ASP A 171 -2.01 -30.44 6.88
N GLY A 172 -1.89 -31.27 5.85
CA GLY A 172 -3.01 -31.59 4.94
C GLY A 172 -3.34 -30.50 3.90
N GLY A 173 -2.58 -29.41 3.88
CA GLY A 173 -2.59 -28.37 2.84
C GLY A 173 -1.20 -28.12 2.26
N PHE A 174 -0.98 -26.92 1.74
CA PHE A 174 0.31 -26.49 1.18
C PHE A 174 0.79 -25.20 1.85
N GLN A 175 2.09 -25.09 2.06
CA GLN A 175 2.76 -23.87 2.53
C GLN A 175 3.76 -23.39 1.48
N ILE A 176 4.06 -22.09 1.50
CA ILE A 176 5.15 -21.50 0.73
C ILE A 176 6.33 -21.28 1.68
N ALA A 177 7.44 -21.96 1.43
CA ALA A 177 8.71 -21.74 2.11
C ALA A 177 9.64 -20.87 1.26
N PHE A 178 10.41 -20.03 1.92
CA PHE A 178 11.37 -19.12 1.30
C PHE A 178 12.44 -18.73 2.31
N SER A 179 13.62 -18.36 1.81
CA SER A 179 14.70 -17.82 2.63
C SER A 179 14.45 -16.33 2.94
N GLU A 180 15.05 -15.82 4.02
CA GLU A 180 15.05 -14.38 4.33
C GLU A 180 15.64 -13.57 3.18
N LYS A 181 16.78 -14.00 2.64
CA LYS A 181 17.46 -13.38 1.49
C LYS A 181 16.55 -13.30 0.26
N LEU A 182 15.81 -14.37 -0.03
CA LEU A 182 14.84 -14.38 -1.12
C LEU A 182 13.71 -13.39 -0.87
N PHE A 183 13.16 -13.37 0.35
CA PHE A 183 12.09 -12.45 0.71
C PHE A 183 12.55 -10.99 0.56
N GLU A 184 13.73 -10.65 1.05
CA GLU A 184 14.29 -9.30 0.90
C GLU A 184 14.51 -8.94 -0.57
N ALA A 185 15.16 -9.81 -1.34
CA ALA A 185 15.43 -9.57 -2.75
C ALA A 185 14.15 -9.38 -3.56
N PHE A 186 13.12 -10.19 -3.28
CA PHE A 186 11.81 -10.10 -3.90
C PHE A 186 11.08 -8.81 -3.47
N PHE A 187 10.95 -8.58 -2.18
CA PHE A 187 10.18 -7.46 -1.63
C PHE A 187 10.79 -6.10 -2.02
N ASN A 188 12.12 -6.01 -2.05
CA ASN A 188 12.83 -4.79 -2.46
C ASN A 188 12.53 -4.36 -3.90
N GLN A 189 12.18 -5.28 -4.81
CA GLN A 189 11.80 -4.91 -6.17
C GLN A 189 10.55 -4.03 -6.21
N TYR A 190 9.63 -4.26 -5.28
CA TYR A 190 8.37 -3.53 -5.18
C TYR A 190 8.49 -2.30 -4.27
N MET A 191 9.37 -2.36 -3.27
CA MET A 191 9.58 -1.24 -2.33
C MET A 191 10.37 -0.07 -2.93
N LYS A 192 11.20 -0.29 -3.96
CA LYS A 192 12.00 0.78 -4.60
C LYS A 192 11.17 2.02 -4.97
N GLY A 193 9.97 1.83 -5.53
CA GLY A 193 9.09 2.93 -5.90
C GLY A 193 8.62 3.74 -4.69
N PHE A 194 8.21 3.05 -3.63
CA PHE A 194 7.85 3.66 -2.35
C PHE A 194 9.04 4.38 -1.70
N THR A 195 10.20 3.72 -1.60
CA THR A 195 11.42 4.31 -1.03
C THR A 195 11.84 5.56 -1.78
N LYS A 196 11.77 5.56 -3.12
CA LYS A 196 12.09 6.74 -3.92
C LYS A 196 11.17 7.91 -3.60
N LYS A 197 9.85 7.69 -3.55
CA LYS A 197 8.86 8.73 -3.21
C LYS A 197 8.99 9.27 -1.79
N LEU A 198 9.46 8.44 -0.86
CA LEU A 198 9.68 8.86 0.52
C LEU A 198 10.97 9.71 0.65
N LEU A 199 12.04 9.29 -0.01
CA LEU A 199 13.35 9.94 0.08
C LEU A 199 13.46 11.20 -0.78
N PHE A 200 12.80 11.20 -1.93
CA PHE A 200 12.87 12.28 -2.90
C PHE A 200 11.46 12.85 -3.08
N LYS A 201 11.26 14.10 -2.63
CA LYS A 201 10.07 14.88 -2.97
C LYS A 201 10.13 15.16 -4.47
N ASP A 202 9.33 14.44 -5.26
CA ASP A 202 8.88 14.89 -6.58
C ASP A 202 7.74 15.92 -6.40
#